data_AF-A0AAV1HWK5-F1
#
_entry.id   AF-A0AAV1HWK5-F1
#
_cell.length_a   1.000
_cell.length_b   1.000
_cell.length_c   1.000
_cell.angle_alpha   90.00
_cell.angle_beta   90.00
_cell.angle_gamma   90.00
#
_symmetry.space_group_name_H-M   'P 1'
#
loop_
_entity.id
_entity.type
_entity.pdbx_description
1 polymer ?
#
loop_
_entity_poly.entity_id
_entity_poly.type
_entity_poly.pdbx_seq_one_letter_code
_entity_poly.pdbx_strand_id
1 'polypeptide(L)'
;MLLQRSHIPLTCTIRIDEEAVLHLQVEYCFTGEGSDAFPAPTSLRGLDAGIYYRTGSLLNAGHAAVRALVVDSLKHWAREYDVDGFCFVNAENMVQDRDGTVLDNPPLPEEICTEPLLGALKLVAWAGDDSLLPRSGARGFPHWGVWLQRNTRFSADLAPFAAGAPAAASGVATRLVGSADLFEAAIGEGLPGGLAAGRRPAFGLNSINYFGKSLLWDAVASSVPWDVQPPAEGKLSAHETLAKTLLLLLMSAPGIPTLPQDVTEDGRHRDALTKCLAFRKAYAAQLLPSSFLPAREVHWHGATSGSLPDWEGTPHTHDMLYMGYSIPDVKKNTALYIGVNPHHYTITLALPEPPQGGAWKRIVDTSFPAPEDFLLEPEAGVSMQGSQYDIPAKAAVAFFAKGVKMQPPPAARPQAAKASPISSGAPRPKTPGPPGP
;
A
#
# COMPACT_ATOMS: atom_id res chain seq x y z
N MET A 1 -0.15 9.23 26.91
CA MET A 1 -0.07 8.84 28.34
C MET A 1 0.76 7.57 28.47
N LEU A 2 1.89 7.68 29.17
CA LEU A 2 2.78 6.60 29.60
C LEU A 2 2.12 5.89 30.79
N LEU A 3 1.83 4.61 30.66
CA LEU A 3 1.57 3.74 31.81
C LEU A 3 2.85 2.96 32.05
N GLN A 4 3.62 3.41 33.03
CA GLN A 4 4.74 2.67 33.60
C GLN A 4 4.20 1.40 34.26
N ARG A 5 4.58 0.25 33.72
CA ARG A 5 4.86 -0.93 34.55
C ARG A 5 6.33 -1.25 34.36
N SER A 6 7.09 -1.12 35.45
CA SER A 6 8.46 -1.61 35.66
C SER A 6 9.60 -0.99 34.81
N HIS A 7 10.22 0.05 35.38
CA HIS A 7 11.66 0.36 35.44
C HIS A 7 12.66 0.06 34.29
N ILE A 8 12.25 -0.01 33.03
CA ILE A 8 13.18 0.22 31.90
C ILE A 8 12.50 1.18 30.91
N PRO A 9 13.10 2.34 30.59
CA PRO A 9 12.63 3.18 29.50
C PRO A 9 13.00 2.48 28.19
N LEU A 10 12.23 1.47 27.80
CA LEU A 10 12.30 0.89 26.46
C LEU A 10 11.48 1.79 25.54
N THR A 11 12.18 2.59 24.75
CA THR A 11 11.57 3.45 23.74
C THR A 11 11.14 2.59 22.56
N CYS A 12 9.95 1.98 22.64
CA CYS A 12 9.24 1.59 21.43
C CYS A 12 7.76 1.43 21.77
N THR A 13 6.89 2.22 21.16
CA THR A 13 5.45 1.96 21.25
C THR A 13 4.79 2.46 19.97
N ILE A 14 4.56 1.55 19.03
CA ILE A 14 3.62 1.81 17.93
C ILE A 14 2.26 1.30 18.43
N ARG A 15 1.42 2.21 18.94
CA ARG A 15 0.03 1.91 19.30
C ARG A 15 -0.81 1.84 18.02
N ILE A 16 -1.28 0.65 17.66
CA ILE A 16 -2.33 0.46 16.66
C ILE A 16 -3.46 -0.31 17.35
N ASP A 17 -4.53 0.43 17.63
CA ASP A 17 -5.76 0.01 18.33
C ASP A 17 -5.57 -0.33 19.83
N GLU A 18 -6.65 -0.46 20.60
CA GLU A 18 -6.72 -0.33 22.08
C GLU A 18 -5.88 -1.31 22.93
N GLU A 19 -5.05 -2.17 22.32
CA GLU A 19 -4.02 -2.98 22.97
C GLU A 19 -2.64 -2.43 22.61
N ALA A 20 -1.82 -2.08 23.62
CA ALA A 20 -0.47 -1.60 23.37
C ALA A 20 0.43 -2.78 22.95
N VAL A 21 0.67 -2.91 21.65
CA VAL A 21 1.64 -3.89 21.12
C VAL A 21 3.05 -3.31 21.24
N LEU A 22 3.91 -3.93 22.03
CA LEU A 22 5.31 -3.58 22.18
C LEU A 22 6.15 -4.30 21.12
N HIS A 23 6.59 -3.58 20.09
CA HIS A 23 7.63 -4.07 19.18
C HIS A 23 8.98 -3.56 19.66
N LEU A 24 9.98 -4.41 19.82
CA LEU A 24 11.34 -3.97 20.13
C LEU A 24 12.17 -3.85 18.85
N GLN A 25 12.79 -2.70 18.62
CA GLN A 25 13.81 -2.57 17.59
C GLN A 25 15.12 -3.18 18.10
N VAL A 26 15.67 -4.14 17.37
CA VAL A 26 16.85 -4.91 17.78
C VAL A 26 17.94 -4.87 16.72
N GLU A 27 19.18 -4.71 17.19
CA GLU A 27 20.40 -4.75 16.38
C GLU A 27 21.21 -5.98 16.76
N TYR A 28 21.16 -7.01 15.91
CA TYR A 28 21.90 -8.27 16.06
C TYR A 28 22.89 -8.50 14.91
N CYS A 29 23.13 -7.49 14.08
CA CYS A 29 24.08 -7.54 12.98
C CYS A 29 25.38 -6.86 13.38
N PHE A 30 25.32 -5.72 14.07
CA PHE A 30 26.50 -4.96 14.47
C PHE A 30 26.60 -4.80 15.99
N THR A 31 27.83 -4.70 16.50
CA THR A 31 28.08 -4.38 17.92
C THR A 31 28.81 -3.05 18.08
N GLY A 32 28.81 -2.54 19.32
CA GLY A 32 29.60 -1.37 19.72
C GLY A 32 31.10 -1.64 19.90
N GLU A 33 31.62 -2.83 19.59
CA GLU A 33 33.01 -3.23 19.89
C GLU A 33 34.04 -2.78 18.83
N GLY A 34 33.68 -1.80 18.01
CA GLY A 34 34.57 -1.21 17.01
C GLY A 34 34.93 -2.14 15.85
N SER A 35 35.82 -1.66 14.99
CA SER A 35 36.31 -2.39 13.81
C SER A 35 37.60 -3.15 14.09
N ASP A 36 38.10 -3.90 13.11
CA ASP A 36 39.37 -4.62 13.26
C ASP A 36 40.58 -3.66 13.33
N ALA A 37 40.45 -2.46 12.74
CA ALA A 37 41.46 -1.40 12.84
C ALA A 37 41.42 -0.67 14.17
N PHE A 38 40.24 -0.56 14.79
CA PHE A 38 40.01 0.12 16.06
C PHE A 38 39.15 -0.75 17.00
N PRO A 39 39.68 -1.89 17.49
CA PRO A 39 38.91 -2.83 18.28
C PRO A 39 38.71 -2.34 19.71
N ALA A 40 37.52 -2.57 20.25
CA ALA A 40 37.18 -2.32 21.65
C ALA A 40 36.64 -3.61 22.30
N PRO A 41 37.52 -4.52 22.79
CA PRO A 41 37.14 -5.82 23.34
C PRO A 41 36.53 -5.69 24.74
N THR A 42 35.25 -5.33 24.78
CA THR A 42 34.47 -5.11 26.00
C THR A 42 33.61 -6.32 26.38
N SER A 43 33.39 -7.24 25.44
CA SER A 43 32.54 -8.42 25.55
C SER A 43 32.96 -9.49 24.53
N LEU A 44 32.18 -9.73 23.47
CA LEU A 44 32.32 -10.83 22.52
C LEU A 44 33.69 -10.90 21.87
N ARG A 45 34.26 -9.76 21.49
CA ARG A 45 35.57 -9.69 20.82
C ARG A 45 36.69 -10.16 21.75
N GLY A 46 36.57 -9.90 23.06
CA GLY A 46 37.51 -10.37 24.07
C GLY A 46 37.33 -11.86 24.43
N LEU A 47 36.14 -12.42 24.19
CA LEU A 47 35.86 -13.83 24.41
C LEU A 47 36.37 -14.70 23.27
N ASP A 48 35.92 -14.42 22.03
CA ASP A 48 36.40 -15.09 20.83
C ASP A 48 35.97 -14.33 19.55
N ALA A 49 36.84 -13.43 19.07
CA ALA A 49 36.53 -12.65 17.88
C ALA A 49 36.27 -13.51 16.64
N GLY A 50 36.92 -14.66 16.50
CA GLY A 50 36.79 -15.53 15.32
C GLY A 50 35.46 -16.28 15.27
N ILE A 51 34.85 -16.53 16.43
CA ILE A 51 33.49 -17.07 16.52
C ILE A 51 32.44 -15.98 16.30
N TYR A 52 32.58 -14.83 16.97
CA TYR A 52 31.51 -13.84 17.05
C TYR A 52 31.46 -12.88 15.86
N TYR A 53 32.59 -12.53 15.26
CA TYR A 53 32.66 -11.54 14.19
C TYR A 53 33.09 -12.16 12.86
N ARG A 54 32.50 -11.66 11.77
CA ARG A 54 32.96 -11.98 10.42
C ARG A 54 33.96 -10.95 9.92
N THR A 55 33.62 -9.67 10.04
CA THR A 55 34.46 -8.55 9.63
C THR A 55 34.07 -7.29 10.39
N GLY A 56 35.05 -6.51 10.86
CA GLY A 56 34.79 -5.31 11.63
C GLY A 56 33.90 -5.62 12.84
N SER A 57 32.79 -4.88 12.99
CA SER A 57 31.80 -5.08 14.04
C SER A 57 30.62 -5.99 13.64
N LEU A 58 30.66 -6.59 12.45
CA LEU A 58 29.58 -7.41 11.93
C LEU A 58 29.62 -8.82 12.54
N LEU A 59 28.52 -9.19 13.21
CA LEU A 59 28.33 -10.49 13.83
C LEU A 59 28.25 -11.59 12.78
N ASN A 60 28.83 -12.74 13.10
CA ASN A 60 28.85 -13.92 12.23
C ASN A 60 27.53 -14.71 12.37
N ALA A 61 26.46 -14.24 11.73
CA ALA A 61 25.15 -14.93 11.71
C ALA A 61 25.23 -16.37 11.16
N GLY A 62 26.25 -16.70 10.36
CA GLY A 62 26.51 -18.05 9.88
C GLY A 62 27.09 -19.01 10.94
N HIS A 63 27.59 -18.50 12.07
CA HIS A 63 28.16 -19.31 13.13
C HIS A 63 27.10 -19.75 14.15
N ALA A 64 27.05 -21.05 14.46
CA ALA A 64 26.00 -21.64 15.30
C ALA A 64 25.95 -21.02 16.71
N ALA A 65 27.11 -20.72 17.31
CA ALA A 65 27.17 -20.06 18.61
C ALA A 65 26.54 -18.65 18.61
N VAL A 66 26.71 -17.90 17.52
CA VAL A 66 26.12 -16.56 17.37
C VAL A 66 24.61 -16.68 17.19
N ARG A 67 24.13 -17.65 16.39
CA ARG A 67 22.69 -17.87 16.24
C ARG A 67 22.02 -18.26 17.54
N ALA A 68 22.61 -19.19 18.30
CA ALA A 68 22.13 -19.57 19.62
C ALA A 68 22.04 -18.35 20.56
N LEU A 69 23.08 -17.52 20.59
CA LEU A 69 23.09 -16.27 21.36
C LEU A 69 21.92 -15.34 20.98
N VAL A 70 21.67 -15.14 19.67
CA VAL A 70 20.57 -14.29 19.19
C VAL A 70 19.22 -14.87 19.59
N VAL A 71 18.98 -16.16 19.34
CA VAL A 71 17.71 -16.84 19.66
C VAL A 71 17.43 -16.82 21.16
N ASP A 72 18.43 -17.12 21.99
CA ASP A 72 18.28 -17.09 23.45
C ASP A 72 18.02 -15.67 23.97
N SER A 73 18.67 -14.66 23.40
CA SER A 73 18.42 -13.25 23.73
C SER A 73 16.99 -12.84 23.38
N LEU A 74 16.49 -13.19 22.20
CA LEU A 74 15.10 -12.92 21.79
C LEU A 74 14.10 -13.60 22.73
N LYS A 75 14.36 -14.86 23.12
CA LYS A 75 13.50 -15.60 24.06
C LYS A 75 13.48 -14.96 25.44
N HIS A 76 14.61 -14.42 25.89
CA HIS A 76 14.66 -13.66 27.14
C HIS A 76 13.76 -12.43 27.08
N TRP A 77 13.87 -11.62 26.02
CA TRP A 77 13.00 -10.45 25.82
C TRP A 77 11.51 -10.82 25.75
N ALA A 78 11.18 -11.87 25.02
CA ALA A 78 9.80 -12.35 24.89
C ALA A 78 9.21 -12.87 26.21
N ARG A 79 10.00 -13.57 27.04
CA ARG A 79 9.51 -14.20 28.29
C ARG A 79 9.50 -13.27 29.49
N GLU A 80 10.54 -12.47 29.64
CA GLU A 80 10.74 -11.66 30.85
C GLU A 80 10.10 -10.28 30.73
N TYR A 81 9.86 -9.81 29.51
CA TYR A 81 9.34 -8.46 29.23
C TYR A 81 8.08 -8.46 28.35
N ASP A 82 7.52 -9.64 28.05
CA ASP A 82 6.28 -9.80 27.26
C ASP A 82 6.29 -9.00 25.94
N VAL A 83 7.43 -9.01 25.22
CA VAL A 83 7.56 -8.33 23.93
C VAL A 83 6.70 -9.04 22.87
N ASP A 84 5.82 -8.29 22.19
CA ASP A 84 4.88 -8.81 21.18
C ASP A 84 5.51 -9.03 19.79
N GLY A 85 6.71 -8.50 19.58
CA GLY A 85 7.40 -8.59 18.29
C GLY A 85 8.74 -7.90 18.24
N PHE A 86 9.50 -8.19 17.20
CA PHE A 86 10.84 -7.69 16.98
C PHE A 86 10.98 -7.08 15.59
N CYS A 87 11.62 -5.91 15.52
CA CYS A 87 12.04 -5.27 14.28
C CYS A 87 13.56 -5.34 14.18
N PHE A 88 14.05 -6.19 13.28
CA PHE A 88 15.47 -6.47 13.10
C PHE A 88 16.06 -5.45 12.14
N VAL A 89 16.88 -4.53 12.65
CA VAL A 89 17.61 -3.59 11.78
C VAL A 89 18.81 -4.26 11.14
N ASN A 90 19.15 -3.78 9.93
CA ASN A 90 20.23 -4.33 9.10
C ASN A 90 20.04 -5.82 8.79
N ALA A 91 18.78 -6.28 8.71
CA ALA A 91 18.40 -7.68 8.56
C ALA A 91 19.03 -8.37 7.34
N GLU A 92 19.44 -7.62 6.32
CA GLU A 92 20.20 -8.12 5.17
C GLU A 92 21.52 -8.82 5.55
N ASN A 93 22.05 -8.58 6.75
CA ASN A 93 23.24 -9.28 7.23
C ASN A 93 22.92 -10.62 7.92
N MET A 94 21.65 -10.85 8.29
CA MET A 94 21.20 -12.10 8.90
C MET A 94 21.08 -13.23 7.86
N VAL A 95 21.09 -12.91 6.57
CA VAL A 95 20.91 -13.87 5.48
C VAL A 95 22.22 -14.45 4.95
N GLN A 96 23.35 -14.15 5.61
CA GLN A 96 24.68 -14.48 5.14
C GLN A 96 25.28 -15.65 5.93
N ASP A 97 26.09 -16.46 5.26
CA ASP A 97 26.87 -17.52 5.90
C ASP A 97 28.12 -17.00 6.62
N ARG A 98 28.98 -17.93 7.04
CA ARG A 98 30.22 -17.63 7.78
C ARG A 98 31.22 -16.81 6.98
N ASP A 99 31.20 -16.98 5.66
CA ASP A 99 32.13 -16.36 4.72
C ASP A 99 31.53 -15.09 4.09
N GLY A 100 30.25 -14.80 4.36
CA GLY A 100 29.53 -13.64 3.86
C GLY A 100 28.74 -13.89 2.59
N THR A 101 28.62 -15.14 2.17
CA THR A 101 27.77 -15.52 1.04
C THR A 101 26.31 -15.34 1.42
N VAL A 102 25.55 -14.62 0.60
CA VAL A 102 24.11 -14.47 0.77
C VAL A 102 23.41 -15.79 0.41
N LEU A 103 22.59 -16.29 1.33
CA LEU A 103 21.90 -17.57 1.20
C LEU A 103 20.42 -17.37 0.87
N ASP A 104 19.89 -18.15 -0.09
CA ASP A 104 18.45 -18.15 -0.36
C ASP A 104 17.63 -18.77 0.80
N ASN A 105 18.23 -19.63 1.62
CA ASN A 105 17.63 -20.22 2.83
C ASN A 105 18.58 -20.08 4.03
N PRO A 106 18.65 -18.90 4.65
CA PRO A 106 19.60 -18.64 5.73
C PRO A 106 19.14 -19.25 7.06
N PRO A 107 20.05 -19.85 7.84
CA PRO A 107 19.68 -20.60 9.04
C PRO A 107 19.15 -19.72 10.18
N LEU A 108 19.67 -18.50 10.38
CA LEU A 108 19.27 -17.66 11.51
C LEU A 108 17.78 -17.23 11.44
N PRO A 109 17.29 -16.63 10.34
CA PRO A 109 15.89 -16.25 10.26
C PRO A 109 14.93 -17.45 10.27
N GLU A 110 15.37 -18.59 9.72
CA GLU A 110 14.61 -19.86 9.78
C GLU A 110 14.48 -20.37 11.22
N GLU A 111 15.60 -20.43 11.96
CA GLU A 111 15.64 -20.83 13.37
C GLU A 111 14.74 -19.92 14.22
N ILE A 112 14.75 -18.60 13.99
CA ILE A 112 13.89 -17.65 14.73
C ILE A 112 12.41 -17.90 14.46
N CYS A 113 11.97 -18.05 13.20
CA CYS A 113 10.54 -18.21 12.92
C CYS A 113 9.99 -19.62 13.20
N THR A 114 10.86 -20.62 13.31
CA THR A 114 10.46 -22.00 13.63
C THR A 114 10.51 -22.29 15.13
N GLU A 115 11.16 -21.43 15.92
CA GLU A 115 11.14 -21.51 17.38
C GLU A 115 9.69 -21.24 17.89
N PRO A 116 9.08 -22.15 18.69
CA PRO A 116 7.65 -22.05 19.01
C PRO A 116 7.19 -20.78 19.73
N LEU A 117 8.03 -20.18 20.58
CA LEU A 117 7.74 -18.92 21.25
C LEU A 117 7.90 -17.75 20.28
N LEU A 118 9.01 -17.70 19.55
CA LEU A 118 9.34 -16.55 18.69
C LEU A 118 8.50 -16.51 17.40
N GLY A 119 8.19 -17.67 16.82
CA GLY A 119 7.36 -17.79 15.61
C GLY A 119 5.90 -17.35 15.79
N ALA A 120 5.44 -17.23 17.05
CA ALA A 120 4.13 -16.67 17.37
C ALA A 120 4.13 -15.13 17.45
N LEU A 121 5.31 -14.50 17.49
CA LEU A 121 5.46 -13.05 17.61
C LEU A 121 5.52 -12.37 16.24
N LYS A 122 5.35 -11.05 16.21
CA LYS A 122 5.51 -10.26 14.98
C LYS A 122 7.00 -10.11 14.67
N LEU A 123 7.46 -10.74 13.61
CA LEU A 123 8.85 -10.65 13.14
C LEU A 123 8.93 -9.73 11.93
N VAL A 124 9.67 -8.64 12.04
CA VAL A 124 9.85 -7.63 10.98
C VAL A 124 11.32 -7.56 10.58
N ALA A 125 11.61 -7.87 9.32
CA ALA A 125 12.93 -7.66 8.73
C ALA A 125 13.03 -6.21 8.20
N TRP A 126 13.92 -5.41 8.79
CA TRP A 126 14.20 -4.05 8.36
C TRP A 126 15.52 -3.99 7.61
N ALA A 127 15.47 -4.34 6.33
CA ALA A 127 16.64 -4.32 5.45
C ALA A 127 16.99 -2.88 5.01
N GLY A 128 18.29 -2.56 5.07
CA GLY A 128 18.87 -1.30 4.62
C GLY A 128 19.29 -1.33 3.15
N ASP A 129 19.85 -2.46 2.73
CA ASP A 129 20.41 -2.71 1.40
C ASP A 129 19.85 -4.01 0.79
N ASP A 130 19.01 -3.88 -0.22
CA ASP A 130 18.41 -5.01 -0.93
C ASP A 130 19.44 -5.80 -1.76
N SER A 131 20.58 -5.21 -2.11
CA SER A 131 21.63 -5.91 -2.88
C SER A 131 22.29 -7.03 -2.08
N LEU A 132 22.22 -6.93 -0.74
CA LEU A 132 22.70 -7.93 0.21
C LEU A 132 21.63 -8.97 0.58
N LEU A 133 20.41 -8.84 0.04
CA LEU A 133 19.37 -9.86 0.15
C LEU A 133 19.49 -10.92 -0.96
N PRO A 134 18.90 -12.11 -0.76
CA PRO A 134 18.99 -13.18 -1.75
C PRO A 134 18.42 -12.74 -3.10
N ARG A 135 19.11 -13.12 -4.17
CA ARG A 135 18.79 -12.69 -5.54
C ARG A 135 18.69 -11.16 -5.67
N SER A 136 19.54 -10.43 -4.95
CA SER A 136 19.56 -8.95 -4.94
C SER A 136 18.21 -8.34 -4.57
N GLY A 137 17.50 -8.98 -3.63
CA GLY A 137 16.22 -8.50 -3.12
C GLY A 137 15.08 -8.60 -4.12
N ALA A 138 15.20 -9.46 -5.16
CA ALA A 138 14.14 -9.68 -6.14
C ALA A 138 12.77 -9.90 -5.49
N ARG A 139 12.74 -10.64 -4.37
CA ARG A 139 11.56 -10.95 -3.55
C ARG A 139 11.64 -10.45 -2.10
N GLY A 140 12.65 -9.63 -1.79
CA GLY A 140 12.93 -9.16 -0.43
C GLY A 140 13.50 -10.23 0.49
N PHE A 141 13.12 -10.18 1.77
CA PHE A 141 13.69 -11.01 2.84
C PHE A 141 13.07 -12.43 2.86
N PRO A 142 13.86 -13.50 3.05
CA PRO A 142 13.35 -14.87 3.25
C PRO A 142 12.34 -14.92 4.40
N HIS A 143 11.15 -15.47 4.18
CA HIS A 143 10.03 -15.20 5.09
C HIS A 143 9.28 -16.40 5.63
N TRP A 144 9.30 -17.57 4.99
CA TRP A 144 8.58 -18.79 5.42
C TRP A 144 7.09 -18.58 5.76
N GLY A 145 6.47 -17.54 5.17
CA GLY A 145 5.11 -17.11 5.48
C GLY A 145 4.93 -16.44 6.86
N VAL A 146 6.00 -16.17 7.59
CA VAL A 146 5.99 -15.58 8.94
C VAL A 146 6.54 -14.15 8.95
N TRP A 147 7.68 -13.89 8.31
CA TRP A 147 8.35 -12.60 8.39
C TRP A 147 7.64 -11.52 7.58
N LEU A 148 7.32 -10.41 8.26
CA LEU A 148 7.05 -9.12 7.66
C LEU A 148 8.36 -8.50 7.16
N GLN A 149 8.30 -7.62 6.17
CA GLN A 149 9.50 -6.90 5.72
C GLN A 149 9.21 -5.44 5.44
N ARG A 150 10.25 -4.61 5.56
CA ARG A 150 10.26 -3.27 4.96
C ARG A 150 10.03 -3.38 3.44
N ASN A 151 9.12 -2.57 2.92
CA ASN A 151 8.89 -2.41 1.48
C ASN A 151 9.77 -1.25 0.97
N THR A 152 11.02 -1.56 0.67
CA THR A 152 12.03 -0.62 0.16
C THR A 152 11.60 0.03 -1.16
N ARG A 153 10.97 -0.76 -2.05
CA ARG A 153 10.42 -0.30 -3.34
C ARG A 153 9.31 0.73 -3.17
N PHE A 154 8.59 0.74 -2.04
CA PHE A 154 7.54 1.74 -1.80
C PHE A 154 8.07 3.16 -1.82
N SER A 155 9.06 3.45 -0.97
CA SER A 155 9.71 4.77 -0.94
C SER A 155 10.49 5.06 -2.23
N ALA A 156 11.14 4.04 -2.81
CA ALA A 156 11.97 4.21 -4.01
C ALA A 156 11.15 4.58 -5.25
N ASP A 157 9.95 4.02 -5.41
CA ASP A 157 9.05 4.35 -6.52
C ASP A 157 8.28 5.65 -6.26
N LEU A 158 7.92 5.92 -5.00
CA LEU A 158 7.14 7.11 -4.64
C LEU A 158 7.93 8.41 -4.78
N ALA A 159 9.23 8.41 -4.47
CA ALA A 159 10.08 9.60 -4.55
C ALA A 159 10.16 10.23 -5.95
N PRO A 160 10.55 9.51 -7.03
CA PRO A 160 10.57 10.07 -8.38
C PRO A 160 9.16 10.45 -8.86
N PHE A 161 8.13 9.68 -8.48
CA PHE A 161 6.75 10.04 -8.81
C PHE A 161 6.31 11.35 -8.15
N ALA A 162 6.62 11.56 -6.87
CA ALA A 162 6.33 12.79 -6.14
C ALA A 162 7.08 14.00 -6.73
N ALA A 163 8.30 13.79 -7.24
CA ALA A 163 9.08 14.79 -7.95
C ALA A 163 8.47 15.15 -9.33
N GLY A 164 7.58 14.32 -9.88
CA GLY A 164 7.04 14.49 -11.23
C GLY A 164 7.95 13.92 -12.33
N ALA A 165 8.75 12.90 -12.01
CA ALA A 165 9.61 12.26 -12.98
C ALA A 165 8.80 11.45 -14.03
N PRO A 166 9.21 11.45 -15.31
CA PRO A 166 8.66 10.56 -16.33
C PRO A 166 8.79 9.09 -15.96
N ALA A 167 7.91 8.23 -16.47
CA ALA A 167 7.91 6.78 -16.28
C ALA A 167 7.78 6.29 -14.82
N ALA A 168 7.46 7.16 -13.86
CA ALA A 168 7.39 6.79 -12.44
C ALA A 168 6.04 6.17 -12.03
N ALA A 169 4.99 6.30 -12.85
CA ALA A 169 3.65 5.85 -12.49
C ALA A 169 3.53 4.33 -12.30
N SER A 170 4.26 3.53 -13.09
CA SER A 170 4.17 2.06 -13.06
C SER A 170 4.61 1.46 -11.72
N GLY A 171 5.72 1.98 -11.17
CA GLY A 171 6.22 1.58 -9.85
C GLY A 171 5.18 1.89 -8.77
N VAL A 172 4.68 3.13 -8.72
CA VAL A 172 3.68 3.54 -7.73
C VAL A 172 2.36 2.78 -7.89
N ALA A 173 1.91 2.52 -9.12
CA ALA A 173 0.74 1.69 -9.38
C ALA A 173 0.88 0.31 -8.74
N THR A 174 2.04 -0.33 -8.93
CA THR A 174 2.40 -1.60 -8.30
C THR A 174 2.35 -1.52 -6.77
N ARG A 175 2.86 -0.41 -6.19
CA ARG A 175 2.80 -0.18 -4.73
C ARG A 175 1.36 -0.04 -4.21
N LEU A 176 0.52 0.74 -4.90
CA LEU A 176 -0.86 1.03 -4.50
C LEU A 176 -1.82 -0.16 -4.62
N VAL A 177 -1.42 -1.23 -5.33
CA VAL A 177 -2.16 -2.49 -5.40
C VAL A 177 -1.53 -3.62 -4.58
N GLY A 178 -0.60 -3.29 -3.69
CA GLY A 178 -0.08 -4.20 -2.68
C GLY A 178 1.27 -4.82 -2.97
N SER A 179 2.01 -4.33 -3.98
CA SER A 179 3.38 -4.79 -4.31
C SER A 179 3.45 -6.28 -4.63
N ALA A 180 2.60 -6.75 -5.54
CA ALA A 180 2.56 -8.17 -5.96
C ALA A 180 3.93 -8.69 -6.44
N ASP A 181 4.72 -7.82 -7.07
CA ASP A 181 6.11 -8.09 -7.49
C ASP A 181 7.02 -8.56 -6.34
N LEU A 182 6.73 -8.15 -5.10
CA LEU A 182 7.44 -8.58 -3.90
C LEU A 182 6.72 -9.71 -3.16
N PHE A 183 5.39 -9.64 -3.08
CA PHE A 183 4.62 -10.43 -2.12
C PHE A 183 3.78 -11.56 -2.73
N GLU A 184 3.42 -11.53 -4.01
CA GLU A 184 2.62 -12.60 -4.62
C GLU A 184 3.43 -13.91 -4.80
N ALA A 185 2.77 -15.06 -4.87
CA ALA A 185 3.48 -16.33 -5.04
C ALA A 185 4.19 -16.40 -6.40
N ALA A 186 5.41 -16.95 -6.43
CA ALA A 186 6.16 -17.17 -7.68
C ALA A 186 6.76 -18.59 -7.72
N ILE A 187 5.91 -19.60 -7.55
CA ILE A 187 6.29 -21.02 -7.40
C ILE A 187 6.98 -21.60 -8.66
N GLY A 188 7.01 -20.85 -9.79
CA GLY A 188 7.65 -21.26 -11.05
C GLY A 188 9.03 -20.66 -11.33
N GLU A 189 9.56 -19.77 -10.51
CA GLU A 189 10.79 -18.99 -10.82
C GLU A 189 12.09 -19.64 -10.33
N GLY A 190 12.06 -20.91 -9.92
CA GLY A 190 13.23 -21.60 -9.35
C GLY A 190 13.66 -21.08 -7.97
N LEU A 191 12.80 -20.28 -7.33
CA LEU A 191 13.01 -19.77 -5.98
C LEU A 191 12.72 -20.87 -4.93
N PRO A 192 13.49 -20.96 -3.83
CA PRO A 192 13.18 -21.89 -2.76
C PRO A 192 11.93 -21.46 -2.00
N GLY A 193 11.31 -22.40 -1.27
CA GLY A 193 10.01 -22.19 -0.60
C GLY A 193 9.96 -20.97 0.33
N GLY A 194 11.06 -20.62 1.00
CA GLY A 194 11.18 -19.42 1.85
C GLY A 194 11.08 -18.08 1.11
N LEU A 195 11.23 -18.08 -0.22
CA LEU A 195 11.13 -16.92 -1.12
C LEU A 195 10.00 -17.04 -2.16
N ALA A 196 9.63 -18.27 -2.54
CA ALA A 196 8.64 -18.54 -3.58
C ALA A 196 7.19 -18.46 -3.09
N ALA A 197 6.97 -18.73 -1.79
CA ALA A 197 5.64 -18.74 -1.19
C ALA A 197 4.99 -17.36 -1.25
N GLY A 198 3.69 -17.32 -1.58
CA GLY A 198 2.93 -16.07 -1.57
C GLY A 198 2.71 -15.55 -0.15
N ARG A 199 2.76 -14.23 -0.01
CA ARG A 199 2.38 -13.48 1.18
C ARG A 199 1.12 -12.68 0.91
N ARG A 200 0.42 -12.29 1.99
CA ARG A 200 -0.66 -11.31 1.89
C ARG A 200 -0.04 -9.92 1.68
N PRO A 201 -0.75 -8.97 1.04
CA PRO A 201 -0.25 -7.60 0.91
C PRO A 201 0.15 -6.95 2.25
N ALA A 202 -0.52 -7.35 3.34
CA ALA A 202 -0.22 -6.89 4.71
C ALA A 202 1.18 -7.27 5.23
N PHE A 203 1.97 -8.06 4.51
CA PHE A 203 3.35 -8.41 4.91
C PHE A 203 4.38 -7.32 4.61
N GLY A 204 4.03 -6.33 3.78
CA GLY A 204 4.89 -5.20 3.47
C GLY A 204 4.66 -4.02 4.41
N LEU A 205 5.72 -3.56 5.06
CA LEU A 205 5.74 -2.28 5.77
C LEU A 205 6.06 -1.18 4.77
N ASN A 206 5.05 -0.41 4.39
CA ASN A 206 5.18 0.70 3.44
C ASN A 206 5.63 1.96 4.18
N SER A 207 6.60 2.69 3.63
CA SER A 207 7.05 3.95 4.20
C SER A 207 7.32 4.97 3.11
N ILE A 208 7.08 6.25 3.39
CA ILE A 208 7.39 7.36 2.47
C ILE A 208 8.90 7.56 2.40
N ASN A 209 9.58 7.35 3.52
CA ASN A 209 11.00 7.56 3.69
C ASN A 209 11.65 6.41 4.45
N TYR A 210 12.97 6.48 4.62
CA TYR A 210 13.69 5.53 5.46
C TYR A 210 13.51 5.92 6.93
N PHE A 211 12.92 5.03 7.72
CA PHE A 211 12.65 5.23 9.14
C PHE A 211 13.89 5.71 9.90
N GLY A 212 13.76 6.84 10.62
CA GLY A 212 14.83 7.42 11.43
C GLY A 212 15.98 8.06 10.64
N LYS A 213 15.92 8.11 9.29
CA LYS A 213 16.95 8.78 8.47
C LYS A 213 16.45 10.05 7.77
N SER A 214 15.17 10.16 7.47
CA SER A 214 14.59 11.38 6.91
C SER A 214 13.17 11.60 7.39
N LEU A 215 12.77 12.88 7.39
CA LEU A 215 11.45 13.35 7.77
C LEU A 215 10.50 13.33 6.57
N LEU A 216 9.18 13.46 6.80
CA LEU A 216 8.23 13.68 5.70
C LEU A 216 8.61 14.96 4.96
N TRP A 217 8.99 16.01 5.71
CA TRP A 217 9.33 17.30 5.12
C TRP A 217 10.53 17.26 4.17
N ASP A 218 11.52 16.39 4.42
CA ASP A 218 12.66 16.22 3.51
C ASP A 218 12.22 15.66 2.16
N ALA A 219 11.33 14.67 2.18
CA ALA A 219 10.75 14.09 0.96
C ALA A 219 9.96 15.16 0.18
N VAL A 220 9.18 15.98 0.89
CA VAL A 220 8.41 17.08 0.29
C VAL A 220 9.33 18.13 -0.33
N ALA A 221 10.32 18.63 0.44
CA ALA A 221 11.24 19.66 -0.01
C ALA A 221 12.08 19.24 -1.23
N SER A 222 12.45 17.95 -1.31
CA SER A 222 13.16 17.41 -2.47
C SER A 222 12.30 17.24 -3.72
N SER A 223 10.97 17.21 -3.58
CA SER A 223 10.01 16.89 -4.65
C SER A 223 9.29 18.10 -5.23
N VAL A 224 9.34 19.24 -4.54
CA VAL A 224 8.70 20.49 -4.96
C VAL A 224 9.79 21.47 -5.43
N PRO A 225 9.77 21.92 -6.69
CA PRO A 225 10.76 22.85 -7.18
C PRO A 225 10.54 24.24 -6.60
N TRP A 226 11.60 25.05 -6.57
CA TRP A 226 11.60 26.39 -5.97
C TRP A 226 10.70 27.39 -6.73
N ASP A 227 10.44 27.14 -8.02
CA ASP A 227 9.66 27.99 -8.93
C ASP A 227 8.23 27.49 -9.18
N VAL A 228 7.71 26.63 -8.28
CA VAL A 228 6.33 26.15 -8.37
C VAL A 228 5.33 27.31 -8.36
N GLN A 229 4.28 27.21 -9.18
CA GLN A 229 3.24 28.24 -9.26
C GLN A 229 2.59 28.47 -7.88
N PRO A 230 2.26 29.74 -7.55
CA PRO A 230 1.51 30.02 -6.32
C PRO A 230 0.16 29.32 -6.35
N PRO A 231 -0.35 28.87 -5.19
CA PRO A 231 -1.63 28.18 -5.14
C PRO A 231 -2.77 29.12 -5.54
N ALA A 232 -3.82 28.54 -6.12
CA ALA A 232 -5.07 29.27 -6.35
C ALA A 232 -5.66 29.76 -5.01
N GLU A 233 -6.51 30.77 -5.07
CA GLU A 233 -7.14 31.34 -3.88
C GLU A 233 -7.87 30.26 -3.05
N GLY A 234 -7.62 30.24 -1.74
CA GLY A 234 -8.19 29.24 -0.83
C GLY A 234 -7.53 27.85 -0.87
N LYS A 235 -6.48 27.65 -1.68
CA LYS A 235 -5.71 26.39 -1.74
C LYS A 235 -4.40 26.48 -0.94
N LEU A 236 -3.93 25.33 -0.49
CA LEU A 236 -2.65 25.15 0.19
C LEU A 236 -1.48 25.27 -0.79
N SER A 237 -0.30 25.58 -0.26
CA SER A 237 0.94 25.53 -1.04
C SER A 237 1.19 24.12 -1.59
N ALA A 238 2.00 24.02 -2.65
CA ALA A 238 2.40 22.72 -3.22
C ALA A 238 3.11 21.81 -2.20
N HIS A 239 3.84 22.38 -1.24
CA HIS A 239 4.53 21.63 -0.19
C HIS A 239 3.54 20.98 0.79
N GLU A 240 2.61 21.77 1.33
CA GLU A 240 1.55 21.29 2.24
C GLU A 240 0.62 20.30 1.54
N THR A 241 0.28 20.60 0.28
CA THR A 241 -0.52 19.71 -0.58
C THR A 241 0.19 18.37 -0.78
N LEU A 242 1.49 18.39 -1.12
CA LEU A 242 2.26 17.16 -1.32
C LEU A 242 2.39 16.34 -0.04
N ALA A 243 2.61 16.99 1.11
CA ALA A 243 2.66 16.30 2.41
C ALA A 243 1.38 15.49 2.66
N LYS A 244 0.21 16.11 2.44
CA LYS A 244 -1.10 15.43 2.52
C LYS A 244 -1.25 14.33 1.46
N THR A 245 -0.79 14.57 0.23
CA THR A 245 -0.81 13.59 -0.86
C THR A 245 -0.02 12.34 -0.52
N LEU A 246 1.21 12.47 -0.02
CA LEU A 246 2.05 11.33 0.36
C LEU A 246 1.43 10.52 1.50
N LEU A 247 0.84 11.19 2.50
CA LEU A 247 0.10 10.52 3.58
C LEU A 247 -1.13 9.77 3.05
N LEU A 248 -1.89 10.36 2.13
CA LEU A 248 -3.05 9.71 1.51
C LEU A 248 -2.62 8.46 0.72
N LEU A 249 -1.53 8.53 -0.05
CA LEU A 249 -1.03 7.39 -0.83
C LEU A 249 -0.53 6.26 0.08
N LEU A 250 0.21 6.59 1.14
CA LEU A 250 0.62 5.64 2.16
C LEU A 250 -0.59 4.92 2.78
N MET A 251 -1.65 5.68 3.09
CA MET A 251 -2.88 5.16 3.71
C MET A 251 -3.83 4.47 2.73
N SER A 252 -3.67 4.67 1.43
CA SER A 252 -4.48 4.01 0.39
C SER A 252 -3.89 2.66 -0.05
N ALA A 253 -2.58 2.47 0.12
CA ALA A 253 -1.92 1.23 -0.29
C ALA A 253 -2.22 0.04 0.64
N PRO A 254 -2.45 -1.18 0.10
CA PRO A 254 -2.37 -2.40 0.88
C PRO A 254 -0.98 -2.57 1.50
N GLY A 255 -0.92 -3.11 2.72
CA GLY A 255 0.31 -3.16 3.53
C GLY A 255 0.13 -2.50 4.89
N ILE A 256 1.19 -2.50 5.70
CA ILE A 256 1.23 -1.83 7.01
C ILE A 256 1.92 -0.47 6.82
N PRO A 257 1.23 0.66 7.03
CA PRO A 257 1.86 1.97 6.90
C PRO A 257 2.80 2.24 8.09
N THR A 258 4.04 2.62 7.80
CA THR A 258 5.01 3.12 8.78
C THR A 258 5.04 4.64 8.69
N LEU A 259 4.78 5.31 9.82
CA LEU A 259 4.66 6.77 9.87
C LEU A 259 6.04 7.44 9.96
N PRO A 260 6.26 8.54 9.24
CA PRO A 260 7.41 9.42 9.48
C PRO A 260 7.36 10.01 10.90
N GLN A 261 8.54 10.18 11.51
CA GLN A 261 8.67 10.60 12.90
C GLN A 261 8.09 12.02 13.15
N ASP A 262 8.40 12.97 12.27
CA ASP A 262 7.95 14.38 12.33
C ASP A 262 6.41 14.52 12.28
N VAL A 263 5.72 13.64 11.56
CA VAL A 263 4.26 13.64 11.51
C VAL A 263 3.66 13.35 12.89
N THR A 264 4.36 12.57 13.71
CA THR A 264 3.90 12.19 15.05
C THR A 264 4.38 13.14 16.15
N GLU A 265 5.53 13.78 15.99
CA GLU A 265 6.18 14.62 17.00
C GLU A 265 5.81 16.11 16.88
N ASP A 266 5.90 16.68 15.68
CA ASP A 266 5.78 18.14 15.47
C ASP A 266 4.33 18.62 15.32
N GLY A 267 3.38 17.68 15.21
CA GLY A 267 1.95 17.95 15.14
C GLY A 267 1.45 18.62 13.85
N ARG A 268 2.35 19.17 13.01
CA ARG A 268 2.03 19.92 11.78
C ARG A 268 1.02 19.22 10.87
N HIS A 269 1.20 17.92 10.68
CA HIS A 269 0.34 17.10 9.80
C HIS A 269 -0.54 16.10 10.58
N ARG A 270 -0.72 16.29 11.89
CA ARG A 270 -1.46 15.35 12.74
C ARG A 270 -2.93 15.26 12.36
N ASP A 271 -3.56 16.38 12.02
CA ASP A 271 -4.96 16.39 11.56
C ASP A 271 -5.08 15.64 10.23
N ALA A 272 -4.26 15.98 9.24
CA ALA A 272 -4.20 15.28 7.95
C ALA A 272 -3.97 13.77 8.10
N LEU A 273 -3.04 13.36 8.98
CA LEU A 273 -2.82 11.94 9.30
C LEU A 273 -4.09 11.31 9.89
N THR A 274 -4.74 11.96 10.85
CA THR A 274 -5.97 11.47 11.47
C THR A 274 -7.09 11.28 10.43
N LYS A 275 -7.23 12.23 9.50
CA LYS A 275 -8.18 12.14 8.39
C LYS A 275 -7.82 11.04 7.39
N CYS A 276 -6.54 10.87 7.05
CA CYS A 276 -6.08 9.76 6.20
C CYS A 276 -6.34 8.39 6.84
N LEU A 277 -6.14 8.26 8.16
CA LEU A 277 -6.50 7.05 8.91
C LEU A 277 -8.01 6.79 8.87
N ALA A 278 -8.82 7.83 9.06
CA ALA A 278 -10.27 7.72 8.93
C ALA A 278 -10.70 7.30 7.52
N PHE A 279 -10.07 7.86 6.48
CA PHE A 279 -10.29 7.48 5.08
C PHE A 279 -9.96 5.99 4.86
N ARG A 280 -8.77 5.55 5.30
CA ARG A 280 -8.34 4.15 5.22
C ARG A 280 -9.34 3.21 5.90
N LYS A 281 -9.83 3.56 7.09
CA LYS A 281 -10.82 2.77 7.83
C LYS A 281 -12.17 2.74 7.10
N ALA A 282 -12.66 3.88 6.64
CA ALA A 282 -13.96 4.00 5.95
C ALA A 282 -14.00 3.19 4.63
N TYR A 283 -12.90 3.16 3.89
CA TYR A 283 -12.81 2.51 2.58
C TYR A 283 -11.99 1.21 2.59
N ALA A 284 -11.73 0.62 3.76
CA ALA A 284 -10.88 -0.55 3.94
C ALA A 284 -11.30 -1.75 3.06
N ALA A 285 -12.61 -1.95 2.85
CA ALA A 285 -13.12 -3.06 2.04
C ALA A 285 -12.68 -2.99 0.56
N GLN A 286 -12.48 -1.78 0.02
CA GLN A 286 -11.98 -1.58 -1.34
C GLN A 286 -10.46 -1.47 -1.35
N LEU A 287 -9.87 -0.75 -0.38
CA LEU A 287 -8.44 -0.44 -0.34
C LEU A 287 -7.58 -1.63 0.11
N LEU A 288 -8.04 -2.47 1.03
CA LEU A 288 -7.22 -3.44 1.77
C LEU A 288 -7.68 -4.88 1.52
N PRO A 289 -7.38 -5.46 0.34
CA PRO A 289 -7.68 -6.85 0.06
C PRO A 289 -6.89 -7.77 1.00
N SER A 290 -7.53 -8.84 1.48
CA SER A 290 -6.90 -9.83 2.36
C SER A 290 -5.88 -10.72 1.66
N SER A 291 -5.93 -10.80 0.33
CA SER A 291 -5.09 -11.65 -0.53
C SER A 291 -5.04 -11.07 -1.95
N PHE A 292 -4.03 -11.45 -2.73
CA PHE A 292 -3.96 -11.11 -4.17
C PHE A 292 -4.97 -11.88 -5.01
N LEU A 293 -5.36 -13.08 -4.54
CA LEU A 293 -6.33 -13.94 -5.21
C LEU A 293 -7.65 -14.02 -4.41
N PRO A 294 -8.83 -13.96 -5.06
CA PRO A 294 -9.00 -13.63 -6.49
C PRO A 294 -8.56 -12.19 -6.79
N ALA A 295 -8.12 -11.95 -8.02
CA ALA A 295 -7.63 -10.63 -8.43
C ALA A 295 -8.67 -9.54 -8.12
N ARG A 296 -8.24 -8.51 -7.38
CA ARG A 296 -9.06 -7.32 -7.17
C ARG A 296 -9.19 -6.57 -8.49
N GLU A 297 -10.41 -6.27 -8.90
CA GLU A 297 -10.64 -5.43 -10.06
C GLU A 297 -10.19 -3.98 -9.75
N VAL A 298 -9.24 -3.50 -10.54
CA VAL A 298 -8.72 -2.13 -10.50
C VAL A 298 -8.67 -1.62 -11.93
N HIS A 299 -9.27 -0.46 -12.19
CA HIS A 299 -9.19 0.21 -13.48
C HIS A 299 -8.28 1.42 -13.38
N TRP A 300 -7.33 1.56 -14.29
CA TRP A 300 -6.39 2.68 -14.33
C TRP A 300 -6.85 3.75 -15.32
N HIS A 301 -6.59 5.02 -14.98
CA HIS A 301 -7.07 6.17 -15.72
C HIS A 301 -5.97 7.23 -15.84
N GLY A 302 -5.76 7.74 -17.06
CA GLY A 302 -5.00 8.96 -17.31
C GLY A 302 -5.87 10.21 -17.12
N ALA A 303 -5.32 11.38 -17.45
CA ALA A 303 -6.01 12.66 -17.27
C ALA A 303 -7.22 12.85 -18.21
N THR A 304 -7.19 12.23 -19.39
CA THR A 304 -8.25 12.36 -20.40
C THR A 304 -9.16 11.13 -20.43
N SER A 305 -10.40 11.30 -20.90
CA SER A 305 -11.40 10.22 -20.89
C SER A 305 -10.92 9.01 -21.70
N GLY A 306 -10.93 7.84 -21.06
CA GLY A 306 -10.49 6.57 -21.66
C GLY A 306 -8.98 6.40 -21.82
N SER A 307 -8.17 7.39 -21.41
CA SER A 307 -6.71 7.26 -21.42
C SER A 307 -6.21 6.42 -20.25
N LEU A 308 -5.02 5.85 -20.39
CA LEU A 308 -4.28 5.20 -19.31
C LEU A 308 -3.21 6.16 -18.75
N PRO A 309 -2.72 5.94 -17.52
CA PRO A 309 -1.53 6.62 -17.03
C PRO A 309 -0.35 6.42 -17.98
N ASP A 310 0.55 7.40 -18.02
CA ASP A 310 1.81 7.27 -18.75
C ASP A 310 2.76 6.32 -18.01
N TRP A 311 2.79 5.07 -18.47
CA TRP A 311 3.62 4.01 -17.88
C TRP A 311 5.08 4.06 -18.32
N GLU A 312 5.36 4.57 -19.52
CA GLU A 312 6.66 4.49 -20.19
C GLU A 312 7.43 5.82 -20.16
N GLY A 313 6.78 6.92 -19.76
CA GLY A 313 7.39 8.26 -19.74
C GLY A 313 7.57 8.81 -21.13
N THR A 314 6.53 8.72 -21.97
CA THR A 314 6.66 9.11 -23.37
C THR A 314 6.95 10.62 -23.51
N PRO A 315 7.91 11.04 -24.36
CA PRO A 315 8.32 12.45 -24.43
C PRO A 315 7.22 13.44 -24.84
N HIS A 316 6.12 12.96 -25.46
CA HIS A 316 5.02 13.79 -25.94
C HIS A 316 3.92 14.04 -24.89
N THR A 317 4.06 13.53 -23.67
CA THR A 317 3.09 13.64 -22.56
C THR A 317 3.64 14.36 -21.33
N HIS A 318 4.72 15.14 -21.47
CA HIS A 318 5.27 15.94 -20.35
C HIS A 318 4.20 16.81 -19.66
N ASP A 319 3.15 17.23 -20.37
CA ASP A 319 2.03 18.01 -19.83
C ASP A 319 0.90 17.17 -19.18
N MET A 320 1.03 15.84 -19.13
CA MET A 320 -0.05 14.89 -18.76
C MET A 320 0.36 13.88 -17.68
N LEU A 321 1.38 14.18 -16.88
CA LEU A 321 1.77 13.35 -15.74
C LEU A 321 0.63 13.29 -14.71
N TYR A 322 -0.19 12.24 -14.83
CA TYR A 322 -1.35 11.97 -14.00
C TYR A 322 -1.54 10.47 -13.87
N MET A 323 -1.98 10.04 -12.68
CA MET A 323 -2.35 8.66 -12.44
C MET A 323 -3.62 8.62 -11.59
N GLY A 324 -4.67 8.02 -12.13
CA GLY A 324 -5.90 7.69 -11.44
C GLY A 324 -6.18 6.21 -11.45
N TYR A 325 -6.92 5.73 -10.46
CA TYR A 325 -7.45 4.38 -10.43
C TYR A 325 -8.81 4.31 -9.74
N SER A 326 -9.65 3.38 -10.18
CA SER A 326 -10.93 3.08 -9.55
C SER A 326 -11.04 1.63 -9.12
N ILE A 327 -11.68 1.41 -7.98
CA ILE A 327 -11.93 0.10 -7.39
C ILE A 327 -13.46 -0.06 -7.28
N PRO A 328 -14.12 -0.80 -8.18
CA PRO A 328 -15.54 -1.08 -8.07
C PRO A 328 -15.84 -2.11 -6.96
N ASP A 329 -16.97 -1.94 -6.27
CA ASP A 329 -17.63 -2.96 -5.47
C ASP A 329 -18.96 -3.29 -6.19
N VAL A 330 -18.91 -4.32 -7.02
CA VAL A 330 -20.05 -4.77 -7.84
C VAL A 330 -21.25 -5.16 -6.97
N LYS A 331 -21.02 -5.73 -5.78
CA LYS A 331 -22.09 -6.17 -4.88
C LYS A 331 -22.86 -4.99 -4.30
N LYS A 332 -22.15 -3.91 -3.95
CA LYS A 332 -22.76 -2.69 -3.40
C LYS A 332 -23.14 -1.67 -4.47
N ASN A 333 -22.77 -1.91 -5.73
CA ASN A 333 -22.89 -0.96 -6.83
C ASN A 333 -22.24 0.39 -6.47
N THR A 334 -21.02 0.32 -5.92
CA THR A 334 -20.24 1.50 -5.50
C THR A 334 -18.88 1.48 -6.16
N ALA A 335 -18.23 2.64 -6.28
CA ALA A 335 -16.85 2.74 -6.74
C ALA A 335 -16.10 3.82 -5.94
N LEU A 336 -14.83 3.53 -5.65
CA LEU A 336 -13.88 4.49 -5.12
C LEU A 336 -12.91 4.84 -6.24
N TYR A 337 -12.69 6.12 -6.48
CA TYR A 337 -11.70 6.64 -7.40
C TYR A 337 -10.64 7.41 -6.61
N ILE A 338 -9.36 7.21 -6.91
CA ILE A 338 -8.25 7.99 -6.37
C ILE A 338 -7.40 8.47 -7.54
N GLY A 339 -7.12 9.77 -7.57
CA GLY A 339 -6.36 10.45 -8.60
C GLY A 339 -5.20 11.22 -8.01
N VAL A 340 -4.06 11.24 -8.70
CA VAL A 340 -2.86 11.97 -8.26
C VAL A 340 -2.31 12.79 -9.42
N ASN A 341 -2.14 14.08 -9.17
CA ASN A 341 -1.40 14.99 -10.03
C ASN A 341 0.02 15.19 -9.44
N PRO A 342 1.02 14.40 -9.86
CA PRO A 342 2.41 14.64 -9.47
C PRO A 342 3.04 15.86 -10.18
N HIS A 343 2.36 16.46 -11.16
CA HIS A 343 2.89 17.57 -11.95
C HIS A 343 3.03 18.87 -11.14
N HIS A 344 3.75 19.84 -11.70
CA HIS A 344 3.99 21.17 -11.11
C HIS A 344 2.91 22.20 -11.45
N TYR A 345 1.92 21.82 -12.28
CA TYR A 345 0.80 22.67 -12.69
C TYR A 345 -0.52 21.95 -12.49
N THR A 346 -1.61 22.72 -12.51
CA THR A 346 -2.97 22.18 -12.47
C THR A 346 -3.27 21.35 -13.71
N ILE A 347 -3.93 20.20 -13.53
CA ILE A 347 -4.42 19.34 -14.61
C ILE A 347 -5.95 19.27 -14.52
N THR A 348 -6.64 19.42 -15.65
CA THR A 348 -8.08 19.18 -15.77
C THR A 348 -8.32 17.70 -16.05
N LEU A 349 -8.79 16.97 -15.04
CA LEU A 349 -9.13 15.56 -15.13
C LEU A 349 -10.50 15.37 -15.77
N ALA A 350 -10.62 14.44 -16.70
CA ALA A 350 -11.89 13.86 -17.12
C ALA A 350 -12.14 12.54 -16.35
N LEU A 351 -13.08 12.56 -15.39
CA LEU A 351 -13.47 11.38 -14.61
C LEU A 351 -14.13 10.32 -15.50
N PRO A 352 -13.91 9.02 -15.21
CA PRO A 352 -14.62 7.94 -15.89
C PRO A 352 -16.12 7.95 -15.54
N GLU A 353 -16.92 7.20 -16.29
CA GLU A 353 -18.35 7.04 -15.97
C GLU A 353 -18.52 6.43 -14.57
N PRO A 354 -19.39 7.03 -13.71
CA PRO A 354 -19.70 6.46 -12.41
C PRO A 354 -20.51 5.16 -12.55
N PRO A 355 -20.61 4.33 -11.48
CA PRO A 355 -21.52 3.20 -11.43
C PRO A 355 -22.96 3.57 -11.84
N GLN A 356 -23.65 2.65 -12.48
CA GLN A 356 -24.91 2.88 -13.21
C GLN A 356 -25.90 3.80 -12.47
N GLY A 357 -26.23 4.94 -13.10
CA GLY A 357 -27.19 5.92 -12.58
C GLY A 357 -26.70 6.76 -11.39
N GLY A 358 -25.45 6.59 -10.97
CA GLY A 358 -24.83 7.36 -9.89
C GLY A 358 -24.13 8.64 -10.36
N ALA A 359 -23.57 9.37 -9.40
CA ALA A 359 -22.71 10.54 -9.64
C ALA A 359 -21.49 10.48 -8.72
N TRP A 360 -20.36 11.00 -9.20
CA TRP A 360 -19.15 11.13 -8.38
C TRP A 360 -19.35 12.22 -7.32
N LYS A 361 -19.02 11.90 -6.07
CA LYS A 361 -18.89 12.86 -4.97
C LYS A 361 -17.42 12.99 -4.60
N ARG A 362 -16.88 14.21 -4.59
CA ARG A 362 -15.52 14.49 -4.08
C ARG A 362 -15.53 14.30 -2.57
N ILE A 363 -14.69 13.39 -2.09
CA ILE A 363 -14.53 13.08 -0.67
C ILE A 363 -13.15 13.46 -0.13
N VAL A 364 -12.14 13.56 -1.00
CA VAL A 364 -10.81 14.04 -0.64
C VAL A 364 -10.28 14.96 -1.73
N ASP A 365 -9.64 16.06 -1.33
CA ASP A 365 -8.75 16.85 -2.18
C ASP A 365 -7.68 17.50 -1.30
N THR A 366 -6.45 17.03 -1.44
CA THR A 366 -5.33 17.42 -0.58
C THR A 366 -4.89 18.87 -0.75
N SER A 367 -5.36 19.55 -1.79
CA SER A 367 -5.05 20.97 -2.02
C SER A 367 -5.88 21.92 -1.13
N PHE A 368 -6.97 21.46 -0.51
CA PHE A 368 -7.73 22.29 0.39
C PHE A 368 -7.13 22.30 1.82
N PRO A 369 -7.30 23.40 2.57
CA PRO A 369 -7.15 23.37 4.03
C PRO A 369 -8.24 22.48 4.66
N ALA A 370 -8.03 22.11 5.92
CA ALA A 370 -9.10 21.49 6.70
C ALA A 370 -10.17 22.54 7.05
N PRO A 371 -11.47 22.19 7.09
CA PRO A 371 -12.02 20.83 6.97
C PRO A 371 -12.42 20.37 5.54
N GLU A 372 -12.19 21.18 4.50
CA GLU A 372 -12.67 20.90 3.13
C GLU A 372 -11.84 19.84 2.37
N ASP A 373 -10.72 19.42 2.96
CA ASP A 373 -9.78 18.45 2.41
C ASP A 373 -10.24 16.99 2.52
N PHE A 374 -10.93 16.62 3.62
CA PHE A 374 -11.47 15.27 3.86
C PHE A 374 -12.94 15.31 4.28
N LEU A 375 -13.83 15.06 3.31
CA LEU A 375 -15.28 15.02 3.45
C LEU A 375 -15.78 13.58 3.44
N LEU A 376 -15.47 12.85 4.51
CA LEU A 376 -15.66 11.39 4.58
C LEU A 376 -17.06 10.94 4.99
N GLU A 377 -17.88 11.86 5.51
CA GLU A 377 -19.27 11.56 5.86
C GLU A 377 -20.11 11.36 4.58
N PRO A 378 -21.06 10.40 4.52
CA PRO A 378 -21.80 10.04 3.31
C PRO A 378 -22.50 11.20 2.58
N GLU A 379 -22.93 12.21 3.34
CA GLU A 379 -23.64 13.39 2.83
C GLU A 379 -22.72 14.61 2.64
N ALA A 380 -21.51 14.59 3.18
CA ALA A 380 -20.58 15.73 3.13
C ALA A 380 -19.85 15.85 1.79
N GLY A 381 -19.74 14.76 1.03
CA GLY A 381 -19.06 14.77 -0.26
C GLY A 381 -19.71 15.72 -1.27
N VAL A 382 -18.89 16.49 -1.98
CA VAL A 382 -19.37 17.48 -2.95
C VAL A 382 -19.74 16.77 -4.25
N SER A 383 -21.01 16.83 -4.66
CA SER A 383 -21.46 16.21 -5.91
C SER A 383 -20.89 16.95 -7.11
N MET A 384 -20.29 16.21 -8.03
CA MET A 384 -19.72 16.75 -9.26
C MET A 384 -20.79 17.22 -10.22
N GLN A 385 -20.65 18.45 -10.73
CA GLN A 385 -21.46 18.99 -11.83
C GLN A 385 -20.70 18.78 -13.14
N GLY A 386 -20.85 17.60 -13.74
CA GLY A 386 -20.15 17.22 -14.97
C GLY A 386 -19.06 16.17 -14.74
N SER A 387 -18.24 15.96 -15.77
CA SER A 387 -17.19 14.94 -15.80
C SER A 387 -15.77 15.49 -15.63
N GLN A 388 -15.61 16.81 -15.52
CA GLN A 388 -14.29 17.44 -15.40
C GLN A 388 -14.02 17.99 -14.00
N TYR A 389 -12.78 17.87 -13.53
CA TYR A 389 -12.32 18.42 -12.26
C TYR A 389 -10.87 18.92 -12.35
N ASP A 390 -10.63 20.15 -11.91
CA ASP A 390 -9.27 20.72 -11.87
C ASP A 390 -8.53 20.27 -10.62
N ILE A 391 -7.39 19.62 -10.81
CA ILE A 391 -6.54 19.09 -9.75
C ILE A 391 -5.26 19.94 -9.68
N PRO A 392 -5.06 20.73 -8.62
CA PRO A 392 -3.85 21.53 -8.46
C PRO A 392 -2.56 20.72 -8.49
N ALA A 393 -1.44 21.41 -8.70
CA ALA A 393 -0.11 20.82 -8.65
C ALA A 393 0.10 20.03 -7.34
N LYS A 394 0.72 18.85 -7.45
CA LYS A 394 1.02 17.93 -6.33
C LYS A 394 -0.20 17.40 -5.55
N ALA A 395 -1.42 17.71 -5.97
CA ALA A 395 -2.63 17.29 -5.27
C ALA A 395 -3.04 15.86 -5.60
N ALA A 396 -3.68 15.23 -4.63
CA ALA A 396 -4.41 14.00 -4.80
C ALA A 396 -5.87 14.22 -4.43
N VAL A 397 -6.74 13.53 -5.14
CA VAL A 397 -8.19 13.60 -5.00
C VAL A 397 -8.75 12.20 -4.83
N ALA A 398 -9.84 12.08 -4.09
CA ALA A 398 -10.64 10.87 -4.07
C ALA A 398 -12.11 11.19 -4.29
N PHE A 399 -12.77 10.34 -5.06
CA PHE A 399 -14.20 10.40 -5.32
C PHE A 399 -14.87 9.10 -4.94
N PHE A 400 -16.09 9.18 -4.44
CA PHE A 400 -16.93 8.03 -4.19
C PHE A 400 -18.23 8.16 -4.97
N ALA A 401 -18.67 7.06 -5.57
CA ALA A 401 -19.95 6.99 -6.25
C ALA A 401 -20.72 5.76 -5.82
N LYS A 402 -22.05 5.90 -5.78
CA LYS A 402 -23.00 4.82 -5.54
C LYS A 402 -24.04 4.87 -6.65
N GLY A 403 -24.18 3.78 -7.40
CA GLY A 403 -25.16 3.69 -8.47
C GLY A 403 -26.58 3.59 -7.92
N VAL A 404 -27.54 3.95 -8.77
CA VAL A 404 -28.97 3.92 -8.45
C VAL A 404 -29.51 2.56 -8.86
N LYS A 405 -30.08 1.80 -7.92
CA LYS A 405 -30.80 0.56 -8.26
C LYS A 405 -31.99 0.93 -9.14
N MET A 406 -32.02 0.48 -10.39
CA MET A 406 -33.22 0.56 -11.20
C MET A 406 -34.31 -0.30 -10.55
N GLN A 407 -35.46 0.30 -10.21
CA GLN A 407 -36.65 -0.48 -9.93
C GLN A 407 -37.00 -1.27 -11.21
N PRO A 408 -37.32 -2.57 -11.11
CA PRO A 408 -37.86 -3.28 -12.26
C PRO A 408 -39.08 -2.51 -12.78
N PRO A 409 -39.27 -2.40 -14.11
CA PRO A 409 -40.43 -1.73 -14.66
C PRO A 409 -41.69 -2.32 -14.02
N PRO A 410 -42.68 -1.51 -13.63
CA PRO A 410 -43.90 -2.02 -13.03
C PRO A 410 -44.48 -3.07 -13.97
N ALA A 411 -44.74 -4.27 -13.45
CA ALA A 411 -45.29 -5.37 -14.21
C ALA A 411 -46.47 -4.86 -15.04
N ALA A 412 -46.36 -4.98 -16.36
CA ALA A 412 -47.42 -4.56 -17.28
C ALA A 412 -48.71 -5.24 -16.82
N ARG A 413 -49.72 -4.42 -16.44
CA ARG A 413 -51.04 -4.94 -16.09
C ARG A 413 -51.50 -5.84 -17.24
N PRO A 414 -51.96 -7.08 -16.97
CA PRO A 414 -52.49 -7.93 -18.03
C PRO A 414 -53.61 -7.17 -18.73
N GLN A 415 -53.43 -6.90 -20.03
CA GLN A 415 -54.50 -6.34 -20.85
C GLN A 415 -55.65 -7.35 -20.84
N ALA A 416 -56.81 -6.92 -20.33
CA ALA A 416 -58.02 -7.70 -20.38
C ALA A 416 -58.32 -8.05 -21.85
N ALA A 417 -58.30 -9.35 -22.17
CA ALA A 417 -58.72 -9.86 -23.45
C ALA A 417 -60.16 -9.41 -23.72
N LYS A 418 -60.35 -8.52 -24.71
CA LYS A 418 -61.67 -8.25 -25.28
C LYS A 418 -62.10 -9.49 -26.05
N ALA A 419 -63.13 -10.16 -25.55
CA ALA A 419 -63.83 -11.20 -26.29
C ALA A 419 -64.57 -10.57 -27.49
N SER A 420 -64.27 -11.03 -28.70
CA SER A 420 -65.05 -10.75 -29.91
C SER A 420 -66.16 -11.80 -30.07
N PRO A 421 -67.37 -11.42 -30.51
CA PRO A 421 -68.49 -12.35 -30.63
C PRO A 421 -68.46 -13.16 -31.94
N ILE A 422 -68.88 -14.42 -31.83
CA ILE A 422 -69.03 -15.40 -32.91
C ILE A 422 -70.26 -15.05 -33.75
N SER A 423 -70.13 -15.07 -35.08
CA SER A 423 -71.24 -15.05 -36.04
C SER A 423 -70.96 -16.06 -37.16
N SER A 424 -71.61 -17.24 -37.09
CA SER A 424 -71.61 -18.25 -38.14
C SER A 424 -72.87 -18.12 -39.00
N GLY A 425 -72.70 -17.75 -40.27
CA GLY A 425 -73.73 -17.78 -41.31
C GLY A 425 -73.25 -18.62 -42.49
N ALA A 426 -73.95 -19.72 -42.76
CA ALA A 426 -73.65 -20.67 -43.83
C ALA A 426 -73.99 -20.15 -45.24
N PRO A 427 -73.37 -20.69 -46.32
CA PRO A 427 -73.96 -20.65 -47.65
C PRO A 427 -74.29 -22.04 -48.23
N ARG A 428 -75.42 -22.10 -48.95
CA ARG A 428 -75.94 -23.22 -49.76
C ARG A 428 -75.17 -23.41 -51.09
N PRO A 429 -75.29 -24.59 -51.74
CA PRO A 429 -74.40 -25.03 -52.82
C PRO A 429 -74.86 -24.57 -54.22
N LYS A 430 -73.91 -24.46 -55.16
CA LYS A 430 -74.17 -24.36 -56.61
C LYS A 430 -73.43 -25.47 -57.36
N THR A 431 -74.18 -26.28 -58.10
CA THR A 431 -73.74 -27.15 -59.19
C THR A 431 -73.32 -26.32 -60.42
N PRO A 432 -72.42 -26.84 -61.27
CA PRO A 432 -72.79 -27.03 -62.67
C PRO A 432 -72.35 -28.38 -63.26
N GLY A 433 -73.10 -28.82 -64.29
CA GLY A 433 -72.97 -30.12 -64.95
C GLY A 433 -71.82 -30.26 -65.98
N PRO A 434 -71.78 -31.42 -66.68
CA PRO A 434 -70.71 -31.83 -67.61
C PRO A 434 -71.09 -31.46 -69.07
N PRO A 435 -70.46 -31.96 -70.18
CA PRO A 435 -69.34 -32.92 -70.33
C PRO A 435 -68.28 -32.64 -71.44
N GLY A 436 -67.19 -33.41 -71.38
CA GLY A 436 -66.50 -34.04 -72.53
C GLY A 436 -65.35 -33.29 -73.22
N PRO A 437 -64.57 -33.98 -74.09
CA PRO A 437 -64.34 -35.42 -74.24
C PRO A 437 -63.12 -35.95 -73.47
#